data_AF-A0A816PU04-F1
#
_entry.id   AF-A0A816PU04-F1
#
_cell.length_a   1.000
_cell.length_b   1.000
_cell.length_c   1.000
_cell.angle_alpha   90.00
_cell.angle_beta   90.00
_cell.angle_gamma   90.00
#
_symmetry.space_group_name_H-M   'P 1'
#
loop_
_entity.id
_entity.type
_entity.pdbx_description
1 polymer ?
#
loop_
_entity_poly.entity_id
_entity_poly.type
_entity_poly.pdbx_seq_one_letter_code
_entity_poly.pdbx_strand_id
1 'polypeptide(L)' 'MSSLKKIVGREWAVNIKRDSYASYIGHYPMLAYFAIAENESIGRERYNFMQVSRLIGVLLVLSLCY' A
#
# COMPACT_ATOMS: atom_id res chain seq x y z
N MET A 1 1.71 -28.21 6.37
CA MET A 1 1.30 -27.68 5.05
C MET A 1 0.22 -26.58 5.10
N SER A 2 -0.67 -26.55 6.10
CA SER A 2 -1.77 -25.56 6.19
C SER A 2 -1.33 -24.13 6.60
N SER A 3 -0.21 -23.98 7.32
CA SER A 3 0.28 -22.66 7.78
C SER A 3 1.04 -21.88 6.70
N LEU A 4 1.85 -22.56 5.90
CA LEU A 4 2.62 -21.95 4.79
C LEU A 4 1.73 -21.34 3.70
N LYS A 5 0.60 -21.99 3.38
CA LYS A 5 -0.36 -21.47 2.39
C LYS A 5 -1.02 -20.16 2.85
N LYS A 6 -1.18 -19.96 4.17
CA LYS A 6 -1.66 -18.70 4.75
C LYS A 6 -0.60 -17.59 4.68
N ILE A 7 0.68 -17.93 4.86
CA ILE A 7 1.78 -16.96 4.78
C ILE A 7 1.98 -16.49 3.34
N VAL A 8 2.10 -17.43 2.38
CA VAL A 8 2.24 -17.10 0.95
C VAL A 8 1.05 -16.27 0.44
N GLY A 9 -0.17 -16.61 0.85
CA GLY A 9 -1.36 -15.85 0.46
C GLY A 9 -1.38 -14.42 1.02
N ARG A 10 -0.89 -14.21 2.25
CA ARG A 10 -0.81 -12.87 2.85
C ARG A 10 0.29 -12.02 2.23
N GLU A 11 1.50 -12.56 2.10
CA GLU A 11 2.64 -11.86 1.48
C GLU A 11 2.32 -11.44 0.04
N TRP A 12 1.74 -12.37 -0.73
CA TRP A 12 1.32 -12.09 -2.10
C TRP A 12 0.25 -10.99 -2.15
N ALA A 13 -0.78 -11.07 -1.30
CA ALA A 13 -1.83 -10.05 -1.26
C ALA A 13 -1.31 -8.66 -0.84
N VAL A 14 -0.33 -8.58 0.05
CA VAL A 14 0.32 -7.32 0.45
C VAL A 14 1.16 -6.76 -0.71
N ASN A 15 1.91 -7.60 -1.41
CA ASN A 15 2.69 -7.16 -2.57
C ASN A 15 1.81 -6.62 -3.69
N ILE A 16 0.70 -7.26 -3.99
CA ILE A 16 -0.25 -6.77 -5.01
C ILE A 16 -0.80 -5.39 -4.62
N LYS A 17 -1.21 -5.19 -3.36
CA LYS A 17 -1.69 -3.88 -2.89
C LYS A 17 -0.60 -2.81 -3.00
N ARG A 18 0.63 -3.14 -2.61
CA ARG A 18 1.78 -2.22 -2.66
C ARG A 18 2.07 -1.75 -4.09
N ASP A 19 2.07 -2.66 -5.05
CA ASP A 19 2.29 -2.34 -6.47
C ASP A 19 1.17 -1.48 -7.05
N SER A 20 -0.08 -1.75 -6.65
CA SER A 20 -1.23 -0.92 -7.03
C SER A 20 -1.11 0.51 -6.45
N TYR A 21 -0.78 0.64 -5.15
CA TYR A 21 -0.60 1.95 -4.52
C TYR A 21 0.54 2.77 -5.13
N ALA A 22 1.67 2.12 -5.50
CA ALA A 22 2.76 2.79 -6.21
C ALA A 22 2.29 3.37 -7.55
N SER A 23 1.45 2.63 -8.28
CA SER A 23 0.87 3.07 -9.54
C SER A 23 -0.08 4.27 -9.35
N TYR A 24 -0.89 4.31 -8.29
CA TYR A 24 -1.81 5.43 -8.02
C TYR A 24 -1.07 6.73 -7.72
N ILE A 25 0.06 6.67 -7.01
CA ILE A 25 0.89 7.84 -6.71
C ILE A 25 1.69 8.32 -7.93
N GLY A 26 2.13 7.38 -8.78
CA GLY A 26 2.93 7.67 -9.98
C GLY A 26 2.12 8.31 -11.11
N HIS A 27 0.83 7.96 -11.23
CA HIS A 27 -0.04 8.48 -12.29
C HIS A 27 -0.92 9.62 -11.75
N TYR A 28 -0.55 10.86 -12.11
CA TYR A 28 -1.29 12.07 -11.75
C TYR A 28 -2.82 12.00 -11.98
N PRO A 29 -3.36 11.50 -13.11
CA PRO A 29 -4.81 11.46 -13.30
C PRO A 29 -5.52 10.51 -12.34
N MET A 30 -4.89 9.41 -11.94
CA MET A 30 -5.45 8.49 -10.94
C MET A 30 -5.47 9.14 -9.56
N LEU A 31 -4.37 9.78 -9.16
CA LEU A 31 -4.30 10.51 -7.90
C LEU A 31 -5.35 11.63 -7.83
N ALA A 32 -5.53 12.38 -8.91
CA ALA A 32 -6.54 13.44 -9.01
C ALA A 32 -7.97 12.88 -8.93
N TYR A 33 -8.24 11.73 -9.56
CA TYR A 33 -9.53 11.06 -9.46
C TYR A 33 -9.89 10.70 -8.02
N PHE A 34 -8.94 10.14 -7.27
CA PHE A 34 -9.15 9.82 -5.85
C PHE A 34 -9.31 11.07 -4.99
N ALA A 35 -8.53 12.12 -5.24
CA ALA A 35 -8.66 13.39 -4.52
C ALA A 35 -10.03 14.06 -4.73
N ILE A 36 -10.61 13.95 -5.93
CA ILE A 36 -11.96 14.45 -6.21
C ILE A 36 -13.01 13.60 -5.50
N ALA A 37 -12.86 12.27 -5.51
CA ALA A 37 -13.81 11.35 -4.87
C ALA A 37 -13.86 11.52 -3.35
N GLU A 38 -12.70 11.70 -2.71
CA GLU A 38 -12.58 11.93 -1.26
C GLU A 38 -12.75 13.40 -0.86
N ASN A 39 -12.86 14.31 -1.84
CA ASN A 39 -12.93 15.76 -1.64
C ASN A 39 -11.77 16.31 -0.77
N GLU A 40 -10.58 15.74 -0.93
CA GLU A 40 -9.38 16.12 -0.21
C GLU A 40 -8.32 16.70 -1.15
N SER A 41 -7.39 17.46 -0.59
CA SER A 41 -6.29 17.99 -1.40
C SER A 41 -5.41 16.87 -1.95
N ILE A 42 -4.98 16.98 -3.21
CA ILE A 42 -4.10 16.01 -3.89
C ILE A 42 -2.84 15.73 -3.06
N GLY A 43 -2.30 16.74 -2.38
CA GLY A 43 -1.13 16.59 -1.51
C GLY A 43 -1.41 15.73 -0.27
N ARG A 44 -2.60 15.85 0.33
CA ARG A 44 -3.02 15.03 1.47
C ARG A 44 -3.24 13.57 1.05
N GLU A 45 -3.92 13.34 -0.07
CA GLU A 45 -4.11 11.99 -0.60
C GLU A 45 -2.78 11.31 -0.94
N ARG A 46 -1.85 12.04 -1.56
CA ARG A 46 -0.50 11.53 -1.83
C ARG A 46 0.23 11.13 -0.55
N TYR A 47 0.11 11.96 0.49
CA TYR A 47 0.70 11.68 1.80
C TYR A 47 0.03 10.49 2.50
N ASN A 48 -1.29 10.34 2.37
CA ASN A 48 -2.06 9.21 2.89
C ASN A 48 -1.57 7.89 2.28
N PHE A 49 -1.45 7.83 0.94
CA PHE A 49 -0.94 6.63 0.25
C PHE A 49 0.54 6.31 0.58
N MET A 50 1.36 7.35 0.84
CA MET A 50 2.75 7.16 1.28
C MET A 50 2.87 6.68 2.73
N GLN A 51 2.00 7.13 3.64
CA GLN A 51 1.98 6.66 5.03
C GLN A 51 1.56 5.20 5.14
N VAL A 52 0.58 4.76 4.36
CA VAL A 52 0.14 3.35 4.30
C VAL A 52 1.30 2.43 3.89
N SER A 53 2.15 2.88 2.96
CA SER A 53 3.36 2.12 2.56
C SER A 53 4.43 2.06 3.66
N ARG A 54 4.53 3.08 4.52
CA ARG A 54 5.55 3.15 5.60
C ARG A 54 5.20 2.28 6.80
N LEU A 55 3.93 2.23 7.21
CA LEU A 55 3.49 1.42 8.34
C LEU A 55 3.55 -0.09 8.03
N ILE A 56 3.40 -0.48 6.75
CA ILE A 56 3.48 -1.88 6.32
C ILE A 56 4.94 -2.34 6.15
N GLY A 57 5.85 -1.48 5.68
CA GLY A 57 7.25 -1.84 5.45
C GLY A 57 8.08 -2.04 6.72
N VAL A 58 7.88 -1.22 7.76
CA VAL A 58 8.64 -1.34 9.03
C VAL A 58 8.23 -2.59 9.81
N LEU A 59 6.94 -2.94 9.78
CA LEU A 59 6.42 -4.12 10.49
C LEU A 59 6.88 -5.45 9.83
N LEU A 60 7.00 -5.49 8.50
CA LEU A 60 7.50 -6.66 7.77
C LEU A 60 8.99 -6.92 8.03
N VAL A 61 9.83 -5.87 8.08
CA VAL A 61 11.27 -6.05 8.35
C VAL A 61 11.51 -6.51 9.79
N LEU A 62 10.73 -6.01 10.76
CA LEU A 62 10.83 -6.46 12.16
C LEU A 62 10.28 -7.87 12.38
N SER A 63 9.25 -8.28 11.64
CA SER A 63 8.65 -9.62 11.76
C SER A 63 9.38 -10.73 11.00
N LEU A 64 10.31 -10.39 10.10
CA LEU A 64 11.23 -11.35 9.48
C LEU A 64 12.55 -11.50 10.25
N CYS A 65 12.80 -10.60 11.20
CA CYS A 65 13.97 -10.61 12.09
C CYS A 65 13.67 -11.15 13.51
N TYR A 66 12.45 -11.65 13.78
CA TYR A 66 12.06 -12.30 15.03
C TYR A 66 11.33 -13.63 14.78
#